data_AF-A0A4Q9L487-F1
#
_entry.id   AF-A0A4Q9L487-F1
#
_cell.length_a   1.000
_cell.length_b   1.000
_cell.length_c   1.000
_cell.angle_alpha   90.00
_cell.angle_beta   90.00
_cell.angle_gamma   90.00
#
_symmetry.space_group_name_H-M   'P 1'
#
loop_
_entity.id
_entity.type
_entity.pdbx_description
1 polymer ?
#
loop_
_entity_poly.entity_id
_entity_poly.type
_entity_poly.pdbx_seq_one_letter_code
_entity_poly.pdbx_strand_id
1 'polypeptide(L)'
;MTNADILNELIIIYRNEKNIKTLLPYKTSIIEKIYSLIQSQQTYLNALKKNQIIKNIIEQELDTAKYFLKEYLKIRIKKLQIYFLTSKDLLSSKEIIFQEKIVNLYKEKIFM
;
A
#
# COMPACT_ATOMS: atom_id res chain seq x y z
N MET A 1 -11.96 -15.59 5.40
CA MET A 1 -12.07 -14.12 5.26
C MET A 1 -12.71 -13.83 3.92
N THR A 2 -13.73 -12.99 3.93
CA THR A 2 -14.38 -12.45 2.74
C THR A 2 -13.56 -11.31 2.13
N ASN A 3 -13.88 -10.88 0.91
CA ASN A 3 -13.24 -9.72 0.28
C ASN A 3 -13.46 -8.43 1.08
N ALA A 4 -14.64 -8.28 1.68
CA ALA A 4 -14.96 -7.15 2.55
C ALA A 4 -14.09 -7.14 3.82
N ASP A 5 -13.82 -8.31 4.41
CA ASP A 5 -12.92 -8.40 5.58
C ASP A 5 -11.50 -7.95 5.23
N ILE A 6 -11.00 -8.34 4.05
CA ILE A 6 -9.66 -7.96 3.58
C ILE A 6 -9.57 -6.44 3.37
N LEU A 7 -10.60 -5.82 2.79
CA LEU A 7 -10.65 -4.36 2.61
C LEU A 7 -10.72 -3.63 3.96
N ASN A 8 -11.53 -4.12 4.90
CA ASN A 8 -11.59 -3.55 6.25
C ASN A 8 -10.22 -3.65 6.95
N GLU A 9 -9.52 -4.76 6.78
CA GLU A 9 -8.17 -4.92 7.31
C GLU A 9 -7.20 -3.91 6.68
N LEU A 10 -7.27 -3.67 5.35
CA LEU A 10 -6.50 -2.61 4.69
C LEU A 10 -6.77 -1.22 5.31
N ILE A 11 -8.04 -0.90 5.60
CA ILE A 11 -8.43 0.37 6.22
C ILE A 11 -7.84 0.48 7.64
N ILE A 12 -7.86 -0.60 8.41
CA ILE A 12 -7.30 -0.64 9.77
C ILE A 12 -5.79 -0.42 9.73
N ILE A 13 -5.05 -1.16 8.89
CA ILE A 13 -3.58 -1.01 8.80
C ILE A 13 -3.21 0.39 8.31
N TYR A 14 -3.98 0.97 7.38
CA TYR A 14 -3.83 2.35 6.93
C TYR A 14 -4.00 3.34 8.10
N ARG A 15 -5.10 3.21 8.87
CA ARG A 15 -5.38 4.11 10.00
C ARG A 15 -4.29 4.03 11.06
N ASN A 16 -3.85 2.82 11.39
CA ASN A 16 -2.77 2.60 12.36
C ASN A 16 -1.48 3.25 11.87
N GLU A 17 -1.10 3.01 10.62
CA GLU A 17 0.09 3.62 10.02
C GLU A 17 -0.01 5.15 9.99
N LYS A 18 -1.19 5.72 9.71
CA LYS A 18 -1.39 7.17 9.69
C LYS A 18 -1.23 7.83 11.06
N ASN A 19 -1.74 7.18 12.10
CA ASN A 19 -1.84 7.78 13.44
C ASN A 19 -0.63 7.51 14.33
N ILE A 20 0.16 6.49 14.00
CA ILE A 20 1.39 6.15 14.75
C ILE A 20 2.58 6.88 14.11
N LYS A 21 3.45 7.49 14.92
CA LYS A 21 4.62 8.24 14.42
C LYS A 21 5.70 7.33 13.84
N THR A 22 5.95 6.20 14.50
CA THR A 22 6.93 5.19 14.08
C THR A 22 6.41 4.34 12.92
N LEU A 23 7.32 3.75 12.15
CA LEU A 23 6.95 2.84 11.07
C LEU A 23 6.51 1.50 11.66
N LEU A 24 5.36 1.00 11.22
CA LEU A 24 4.86 -0.32 11.64
C LEU A 24 5.41 -1.45 10.77
N PRO A 25 5.26 -2.73 11.15
CA PRO A 25 5.62 -3.84 10.27
C PRO A 25 4.78 -3.85 8.98
N TYR A 26 5.44 -3.95 7.83
CA TYR A 26 4.77 -4.08 6.54
C TYR A 26 3.90 -5.35 6.48
N LYS A 27 2.62 -5.20 6.16
CA LYS A 27 1.65 -6.30 6.13
C LYS A 27 1.60 -7.01 4.78
N THR A 28 2.69 -7.70 4.40
CA THR A 28 2.85 -8.36 3.09
C THR A 28 1.64 -9.18 2.66
N SER A 29 1.18 -10.09 3.51
CA SER A 29 0.06 -10.99 3.19
C SER A 29 -1.23 -10.24 2.80
N ILE A 30 -1.54 -9.14 3.49
CA ILE A 30 -2.75 -8.35 3.22
C ILE A 30 -2.59 -7.54 1.94
N ILE A 31 -1.43 -6.93 1.75
CA ILE A 31 -1.18 -6.11 0.58
C ILE A 31 -1.17 -6.96 -0.70
N GLU A 32 -0.57 -8.16 -0.68
CA GLU A 32 -0.59 -9.08 -1.81
C GLU A 32 -2.01 -9.54 -2.16
N LYS A 33 -2.83 -9.86 -1.15
CA LYS A 33 -4.25 -10.20 -1.34
C LYS A 33 -5.01 -9.03 -1.96
N ILE A 34 -4.84 -7.81 -1.45
CA ILE A 34 -5.48 -6.61 -2.03
C ILE A 34 -5.06 -6.40 -3.48
N TYR A 35 -3.77 -6.54 -3.81
CA TYR A 35 -3.30 -6.42 -5.20
C TYR A 35 -3.99 -7.43 -6.11
N SER A 36 -4.05 -8.71 -5.69
CA SER A 36 -4.73 -9.77 -6.43
C SER A 36 -6.22 -9.48 -6.63
N LEU A 37 -6.91 -9.03 -5.58
CA LEU A 37 -8.33 -8.66 -5.64
C LEU A 37 -8.58 -7.48 -6.58
N ILE A 38 -7.79 -6.42 -6.51
CA ILE A 38 -7.89 -5.27 -7.42
C ILE A 38 -7.71 -5.73 -8.87
N GLN A 39 -6.72 -6.59 -9.14
CA GLN A 39 -6.47 -7.09 -10.48
C GLN A 39 -7.62 -7.97 -11.00
N SER A 40 -8.11 -8.89 -10.16
CA SER A 40 -9.26 -9.75 -10.48
C SER A 40 -10.51 -8.93 -10.80
N GLN A 41 -10.82 -7.95 -9.95
CA GLN A 41 -11.99 -7.09 -10.10
C GLN A 41 -11.87 -6.17 -11.32
N GLN A 42 -10.67 -5.68 -11.63
CA GLN A 42 -10.43 -4.90 -12.86
C GLN A 42 -10.65 -5.74 -14.12
N THR A 43 -10.19 -7.00 -14.12
CA THR A 43 -10.43 -7.93 -15.24
C THR A 43 -11.93 -8.21 -15.37
N TYR A 44 -12.63 -8.44 -14.27
CA TYR A 44 -14.08 -8.64 -14.27
C TYR A 44 -14.83 -7.43 -14.84
N LEU A 45 -14.46 -6.22 -14.40
CA LEU A 45 -15.03 -4.96 -14.89
C LEU A 45 -14.86 -4.81 -16.41
N ASN A 46 -13.68 -5.13 -16.93
CA ASN A 46 -13.38 -5.04 -18.36
C ASN A 46 -14.18 -6.06 -19.19
N ALA A 47 -14.54 -7.21 -18.61
CA ALA A 47 -15.34 -8.24 -19.24
C ALA A 47 -16.86 -7.99 -19.14
N LEU A 48 -17.29 -7.08 -18.25
CA LEU A 48 -18.70 -6.83 -17.97
C LEU A 48 -19.40 -6.15 -19.15
N LYS A 49 -20.50 -6.73 -19.64
CA LYS A 49 -21.33 -6.12 -20.69
C LYS A 49 -22.60 -5.45 -20.12
N LYS A 50 -22.91 -4.25 -20.63
CA LYS A 50 -24.18 -3.50 -20.60
C LYS A 50 -24.80 -3.07 -19.26
N ASN A 51 -24.41 -3.59 -18.08
CA ASN A 51 -24.99 -3.09 -16.82
C ASN A 51 -24.18 -1.93 -16.22
N GLN A 52 -24.56 -0.70 -16.59
CA GLN A 52 -23.87 0.52 -16.16
C GLN A 52 -23.94 0.75 -14.64
N ILE A 53 -25.05 0.40 -13.99
CA ILE A 53 -25.22 0.61 -12.55
C ILE A 53 -24.25 -0.29 -11.78
N ILE A 54 -24.24 -1.58 -12.10
CA ILE A 54 -23.32 -2.55 -11.47
C ILE A 54 -21.86 -2.16 -11.74
N LYS A 55 -21.56 -1.73 -12.96
CA LYS A 55 -20.23 -1.26 -13.34
C LYS A 55 -19.78 -0.08 -12.46
N ASN A 56 -20.62 0.95 -12.31
CA ASN A 56 -20.30 2.12 -11.49
C ASN A 56 -20.07 1.75 -10.02
N ILE A 57 -20.88 0.85 -9.46
CA ILE A 57 -20.71 0.38 -8.07
C ILE A 57 -19.35 -0.29 -7.90
N ILE A 58 -18.99 -1.19 -8.82
CA ILE A 58 -17.71 -1.90 -8.78
C ILE A 58 -16.54 -0.93 -8.96
N GLU A 59 -16.65 0.04 -9.88
CA GLU A 59 -15.62 1.07 -10.09
C GLU A 59 -15.38 1.86 -8.81
N GLN A 60 -16.46 2.26 -8.11
CA GLN A 60 -16.35 3.02 -6.88
C GLN A 60 -15.69 2.22 -5.73
N GLU A 61 -16.03 0.94 -5.59
CA GLU A 61 -15.37 0.05 -4.61
C GLU A 61 -13.89 -0.13 -4.93
N LEU A 62 -13.57 -0.31 -6.20
CA LEU A 62 -12.20 -0.50 -6.69
C LEU A 62 -11.35 0.75 -6.50
N ASP A 63 -11.91 1.93 -6.74
CA ASP A 63 -11.27 3.22 -6.48
C ASP A 63 -11.02 3.43 -4.98
N THR A 64 -11.97 3.01 -4.14
CA THR A 64 -11.81 3.04 -2.68
C THR A 64 -10.65 2.16 -2.23
N ALA A 65 -10.57 0.92 -2.72
CA ALA A 65 -9.46 0.00 -2.41
C ALA A 65 -8.10 0.56 -2.89
N LYS A 66 -8.04 1.08 -4.13
CA LYS A 66 -6.85 1.72 -4.69
C LYS A 66 -6.41 2.93 -3.87
N TYR A 67 -7.36 3.75 -3.41
CA TYR A 67 -7.09 4.92 -2.57
C TYR A 67 -6.40 4.52 -1.26
N PHE A 68 -6.98 3.59 -0.50
CA PHE A 68 -6.40 3.18 0.78
C PHE A 68 -5.04 2.51 0.63
N LEU A 69 -4.88 1.66 -0.39
CA LEU A 69 -3.59 1.04 -0.70
C LEU A 69 -2.53 2.11 -1.01
N LYS A 70 -2.85 3.05 -1.89
CA LYS A 70 -1.96 4.14 -2.27
C LYS A 70 -1.56 4.98 -1.07
N GLU A 71 -2.52 5.40 -0.25
CA GLU A 71 -2.24 6.27 0.89
C GLU A 71 -1.46 5.53 1.99
N TYR A 72 -1.73 4.25 2.23
CA TYR A 72 -0.91 3.41 3.12
C TYR A 72 0.56 3.39 2.67
N LEU A 73 0.83 3.03 1.41
CA LEU A 73 2.19 2.96 0.87
C LEU A 73 2.88 4.34 0.91
N LYS A 74 2.16 5.40 0.57
CA LYS A 74 2.68 6.78 0.57
C LYS A 74 3.08 7.24 1.98
N ILE A 75 2.29 6.94 2.99
CA ILE A 75 2.61 7.28 4.39
C ILE A 75 3.89 6.56 4.81
N ARG A 76 4.01 5.27 4.49
CA ARG A 76 5.20 4.49 4.82
C ARG A 76 6.46 5.02 4.16
N ILE A 77 6.41 5.37 2.87
CA ILE A 77 7.52 6.01 2.17
C ILE A 77 7.92 7.32 2.85
N LYS A 78 6.95 8.18 3.20
CA LYS A 78 7.23 9.44 3.92
C LYS A 78 7.90 9.20 5.26
N LYS A 79 7.44 8.23 6.04
CA LYS A 79 8.07 7.86 7.32
C LYS A 79 9.49 7.34 7.10
N LEU A 80 9.71 6.53 6.08
CA LEU A 80 11.02 5.98 5.76
C LEU A 80 12.01 7.06 5.30
N GLN A 81 11.54 8.14 4.65
CA GLN A 81 12.36 9.31 4.33
C GLN A 81 12.84 10.05 5.59
N ILE A 82 12.01 10.09 6.64
CA ILE A 82 12.33 10.76 7.91
C ILE A 82 13.18 9.84 8.81
N TYR A 83 12.83 8.56 8.86
CA TYR A 83 13.43 7.54 9.74
C TYR A 83 14.13 6.45 8.93
N PHE A 84 15.07 6.86 8.08
CA PHE A 84 15.73 5.97 7.10
C PHE A 84 16.67 4.92 7.73
N LEU A 85 16.94 4.99 9.04
CA LEU A 85 17.69 3.96 9.79
C LEU A 85 16.80 2.93 10.50
N THR A 86 15.57 2.74 10.02
CA THR A 86 14.63 1.74 10.54
C THR A 86 15.09 0.31 10.24
N SER A 87 14.70 -0.62 11.11
CA SER A 87 15.01 -2.04 10.96
C SER A 87 14.34 -2.67 9.73
N LYS A 88 15.07 -3.54 9.02
CA LYS A 88 14.65 -4.11 7.72
C LYS A 88 13.47 -5.10 7.83
N ASP A 89 13.24 -5.69 9.00
CA ASP A 89 12.11 -6.59 9.29
C ASP A 89 10.75 -5.86 9.22
N LEU A 90 10.75 -4.54 9.38
CA LEU A 90 9.54 -3.73 9.27
C LEU A 90 9.18 -3.37 7.83
N LEU A 91 10.05 -3.68 6.86
CA LEU A 91 9.98 -3.18 5.50
C LEU A 91 9.57 -4.27 4.50
N SER A 92 8.88 -3.86 3.44
CA SER A 92 8.79 -4.67 2.23
C SER A 92 10.13 -4.74 1.49
N SER A 93 10.30 -5.72 0.61
CA SER A 93 11.48 -5.84 -0.26
C SER A 93 11.75 -4.56 -1.08
N LYS A 94 10.69 -3.90 -1.56
CA LYS A 94 10.81 -2.63 -2.31
C LYS A 94 11.18 -1.46 -1.40
N GLU A 95 10.69 -1.44 -0.17
CA GLU A 95 11.06 -0.41 0.82
C GLU A 95 12.53 -0.56 1.24
N ILE A 96 13.06 -1.78 1.35
CA ILE A 96 14.48 -2.02 1.61
C ILE A 96 15.34 -1.40 0.51
N ILE A 97 15.01 -1.65 -0.76
CA ILE A 97 15.73 -1.06 -1.90
C ILE A 97 15.67 0.48 -1.85
N PHE A 98 14.52 1.04 -1.49
CA PHE A 98 14.35 2.48 -1.37
C PHE A 98 15.19 3.07 -0.21
N GLN A 99 15.20 2.39 0.95
CA GLN A 99 16.02 2.76 2.09
C GLN A 99 17.50 2.79 1.74
N GLU A 100 18.00 1.75 1.08
CA GLU A 100 19.40 1.65 0.65
C GLU A 100 19.80 2.80 -0.28
N LYS A 101 18.92 3.16 -1.23
CA LYS A 101 19.13 4.32 -2.11
C LYS A 101 19.20 5.64 -1.34
N ILE A 102 18.33 5.84 -0.35
CA ILE A 102 18.36 7.05 0.50
C ILE A 102 19.66 7.11 1.29
N VAL A 103 20.05 6.01 1.94
CA VAL A 103 21.27 5.95 2.74
C VAL A 103 22.49 6.28 1.89
N ASN A 104 22.58 5.72 0.68
CA ASN A 104 23.69 6.01 -0.23
C ASN A 104 23.72 7.48 -0.65
N LEU A 105 22.56 8.08 -0.97
CA LEU A 105 22.47 9.49 -1.33
C LEU A 105 22.90 10.42 -0.18
N TYR A 106 22.60 10.09 1.07
CA TYR A 106 23.08 10.87 2.21
C TYR A 106 24.58 10.68 2.45
N LYS A 107 25.12 9.46 2.26
CA LYS A 107 26.57 9.24 2.33
C LYS A 107 27.31 10.10 1.30
N GLU A 108 26.87 10.07 0.04
CA GLU A 108 27.47 10.88 -1.03
C GLU A 108 27.47 12.38 -0.71
N LYS A 109 26.40 12.89 -0.09
CA LYS A 109 26.30 14.31 0.32
C LYS A 109 27.12 14.69 1.56
N ILE A 110 27.43 13.75 2.44
CA ILE A 110 28.22 13.99 3.66
C ILE A 110 29.72 13.87 3.36
N PHE A 111 30.09 13.05 2.37
CA PHE A 111 31.48 12.86 1.92
C PHE A 111 31.89 13.75 0.72
N MET A 112 31.02 14.68 0.30
CA MET A 112 31.36 15.85 -0.52
C MET A 112 31.55 17.07 0.36
#